data_AF-A0A354GWR9-F1
#
_entry.id   AF-A0A354GWR9-F1
#
_cell.length_a   1.000
_cell.length_b   1.000
_cell.length_c   1.000
_cell.angle_alpha   90.00
_cell.angle_beta   90.00
_cell.angle_gamma   90.00
#
_symmetry.space_group_name_H-M   'P 1'
#
loop_
_entity.id
_entity.type
_entity.pdbx_description
1 polymer ?
#
loop_
_entity_poly.entity_id
_entity_poly.type
_entity_poly.pdbx_seq_one_letter_code
_entity_poly.pdbx_strand_id
1 'polypeptide(L)'
;AVFEVTPKQVVLRPSVRGVCTCTNHFCSEEVKPEKAAALFHSDERLDILDKARGAKGKLGVEDVHKYLHAVNQGELTLQTMIFDPVNLRLHLAFGKMPSSGGELRTIDLAPLFTGEARAAD
;
A
#
# COMPACT_ATOMS: atom_id res chain seq x y z
N ALA A 1 -0.81 11.32 1.68
CA ALA A 1 -1.65 11.69 0.52
C ALA A 1 -1.20 10.87 -0.69
N VAL A 2 -2.01 10.80 -1.74
CA VAL A 2 -1.61 10.19 -3.03
C VAL A 2 -1.35 11.31 -4.02
N PHE A 3 -0.26 11.19 -4.80
CA PHE A 3 0.05 12.10 -5.89
C PHE A 3 -0.10 11.35 -7.22
N GLU A 4 -0.95 11.88 -8.09
CA GLU A 4 -1.17 11.38 -9.44
C GLU A 4 -0.41 12.28 -10.42
N VAL A 5 0.61 11.74 -11.07
CA VAL A 5 1.61 12.52 -11.80
C VAL A 5 1.60 12.17 -13.29
N THR A 6 1.59 13.21 -14.11
CA THR A 6 1.85 13.13 -15.56
C THR A 6 3.00 14.08 -15.91
N PRO A 7 3.59 14.00 -17.12
CA PRO A 7 4.61 14.97 -17.53
C PRO A 7 4.15 16.43 -17.53
N LYS A 8 2.83 16.69 -17.53
CA LYS A 8 2.26 18.04 -17.63
C LYS A 8 1.78 18.61 -16.29
N GLN A 9 1.51 17.76 -15.31
CA GLN A 9 0.87 18.18 -14.05
C GLN A 9 1.00 17.14 -12.95
N VAL A 10 0.84 17.60 -11.71
CA VAL A 10 0.76 16.80 -10.48
C VAL A 10 -0.57 17.11 -9.81
N VAL A 11 -1.36 16.07 -9.52
CA VAL A 11 -2.64 16.18 -8.82
C VAL A 11 -2.52 15.54 -7.43
N LEU A 12 -2.95 16.28 -6.40
CA LEU A 12 -2.98 15.82 -5.02
C LEU A 12 -4.34 15.22 -4.69
N ARG A 13 -4.36 13.94 -4.31
CA ARG A 13 -5.54 13.29 -3.73
C ARG A 13 -5.38 13.16 -2.21
N PRO A 14 -6.14 13.93 -1.41
CA PRO A 14 -6.05 13.87 0.04
C PRO A 14 -6.58 12.52 0.57
N SER A 15 -6.29 12.22 1.84
CA SER A 15 -6.88 11.07 2.49
C SER A 15 -8.39 11.26 2.67
N VAL A 16 -9.13 10.16 2.58
CA VAL A 16 -10.56 10.13 2.94
C VAL A 16 -10.68 9.39 4.26
N ARG A 17 -11.15 10.09 5.30
CA ARG A 17 -11.23 9.55 6.68
C ARG A 17 -9.87 9.00 7.17
N GLY A 18 -8.78 9.70 6.84
CA GLY A 18 -7.43 9.31 7.25
C GLY A 18 -6.81 8.16 6.44
N VAL A 19 -7.51 7.60 5.44
CA VAL A 19 -7.03 6.50 4.62
C VAL A 19 -6.77 6.96 3.18
N CYS A 20 -5.62 6.58 2.65
CA CYS A 20 -5.26 6.74 1.23
C CYS A 20 -5.23 5.35 0.59
N THR A 21 -5.97 5.16 -0.50
CA THR A 21 -5.99 3.92 -1.29
C THR A 21 -5.62 4.25 -2.73
N CYS A 22 -4.87 3.36 -3.38
CA CYS A 22 -4.45 3.52 -4.77
C CYS A 22 -4.09 2.16 -5.37
N THR A 23 -4.28 2.04 -6.69
CA THR A 23 -3.84 0.89 -7.49
C THR A 23 -3.00 1.39 -8.67
N ASN A 24 -3.35 1.04 -9.91
CA ASN A 24 -2.55 1.32 -11.10
C ASN A 24 -3.29 2.20 -12.13
N HIS A 25 -4.33 2.93 -11.71
CA HIS A 25 -5.08 3.84 -12.57
C HIS A 25 -5.26 5.22 -11.93
N PHE A 26 -5.47 6.23 -12.76
CA PHE A 26 -5.77 7.60 -12.33
C PHE A 26 -7.20 7.72 -11.81
N CYS A 27 -7.37 8.34 -10.64
CA CYS A 27 -8.68 8.56 -10.03
C CYS A 27 -9.19 9.98 -10.23
N SER A 28 -8.29 10.95 -10.41
CA SER A 28 -8.63 12.38 -10.47
C SER A 28 -9.04 12.79 -11.88
N GLU A 29 -10.15 13.51 -12.00
CA GLU A 29 -10.76 13.89 -13.30
C GLU A 29 -9.78 14.65 -14.23
N GLU A 30 -8.84 15.39 -13.66
CA GLU A 30 -7.86 16.18 -14.41
C GLU A 30 -6.85 15.34 -15.19
N VAL A 31 -6.62 14.10 -14.75
CA VAL A 31 -5.60 13.18 -15.30
C VAL A 31 -6.17 11.82 -15.71
N LYS A 32 -7.42 11.53 -15.36
CA LYS A 32 -8.09 10.29 -15.71
C LYS A 32 -8.31 10.23 -17.23
N PRO A 33 -7.89 9.14 -17.90
CA PRO A 33 -8.11 8.99 -19.33
C PRO A 33 -9.61 8.81 -19.62
N GLU A 34 -10.07 9.32 -20.76
CA GLU A 34 -11.46 9.18 -21.21
C GLU A 34 -11.90 7.70 -21.31
N LYS A 35 -10.96 6.83 -21.70
CA LYS A 35 -11.15 5.39 -21.70
C LYS A 35 -10.11 4.73 -20.79
N ALA A 36 -10.56 4.22 -19.65
CA ALA A 36 -9.71 3.43 -18.76
C ALA A 36 -9.44 2.05 -19.38
N ALA A 37 -8.20 1.60 -19.31
CA ALA A 37 -7.86 0.22 -19.60
C ALA A 37 -8.10 -0.61 -18.33
N ALA A 38 -8.98 -1.62 -18.41
CA ALA A 38 -9.30 -2.53 -17.31
C ALA A 38 -8.17 -3.56 -17.06
N LEU A 39 -6.92 -3.07 -16.94
CA LEU A 39 -5.76 -3.91 -16.73
C LEU A 39 -5.69 -4.34 -15.26
N PHE A 40 -5.35 -5.61 -15.04
CA PHE A 40 -5.02 -6.12 -13.70
C PHE A 40 -6.12 -5.84 -12.65
N HIS A 41 -7.38 -5.80 -13.07
CA HIS A 41 -8.54 -5.55 -12.19
C HIS A 41 -8.36 -4.31 -11.30
N SER A 42 -7.73 -3.26 -11.85
CA SER A 42 -7.27 -2.08 -11.09
C SER A 42 -8.42 -1.37 -10.36
N ASP A 43 -9.59 -1.29 -11.00
CA ASP A 43 -10.80 -0.66 -10.46
C ASP A 43 -11.41 -1.52 -9.34
N GLU A 44 -11.62 -2.81 -9.59
CA GLU A 44 -12.17 -3.76 -8.60
C GLU A 44 -11.29 -3.84 -7.33
N ARG A 45 -9.97 -3.84 -7.50
CA ARG A 45 -9.02 -3.80 -6.38
C ARG A 45 -9.14 -2.49 -5.60
N LEU A 46 -9.32 -1.37 -6.28
CA LEU A 46 -9.51 -0.08 -5.59
C LEU A 46 -10.81 -0.09 -4.78
N ASP A 47 -11.91 -0.61 -5.32
CA ASP A 47 -13.19 -0.73 -4.60
C ASP A 47 -13.06 -1.58 -3.33
N ILE A 48 -12.29 -2.66 -3.37
CA ILE A 48 -12.00 -3.48 -2.19
C ILE A 48 -11.19 -2.70 -1.16
N LEU A 49 -10.14 -1.98 -1.57
CA LEU A 49 -9.33 -1.16 -0.66
C LEU A 49 -10.16 -0.02 -0.06
N ASP A 50 -11.08 0.58 -0.81
CA ASP A 50 -11.91 1.70 -0.36
C ASP A 50 -12.83 1.33 0.81
N LYS A 51 -13.13 0.04 0.99
CA LYS A 51 -13.83 -0.47 2.18
C LYS A 51 -13.07 -0.18 3.48
N ALA A 52 -11.73 -0.08 3.44
CA ALA A 52 -10.91 0.27 4.60
C ALA A 52 -11.25 1.67 5.16
N ARG A 53 -11.77 2.59 4.32
CA ARG A 53 -12.23 3.91 4.76
C ARG A 53 -13.44 3.82 5.69
N GLY A 54 -14.20 2.73 5.66
CA GLY A 54 -15.37 2.49 6.49
C GLY A 54 -15.07 1.88 7.86
N ALA A 55 -13.80 1.61 8.19
CA ALA A 55 -13.42 1.00 9.45
C ALA A 55 -13.83 1.86 10.66
N LYS A 56 -14.36 1.21 11.70
CA LYS A 56 -14.69 1.85 12.98
C LYS A 56 -13.42 1.92 13.84
N GLY A 57 -12.59 2.93 13.62
CA GLY A 57 -11.38 3.17 14.41
C GLY A 57 -10.09 3.19 13.58
N LYS A 58 -8.94 3.05 14.25
CA LYS A 58 -7.64 2.98 13.61
C LYS A 58 -7.43 1.58 13.01
N LEU A 59 -6.86 1.51 11.82
CA LEU A 59 -6.44 0.26 11.20
C LEU A 59 -5.13 -0.22 11.83
N GLY A 60 -5.12 -1.46 12.31
CA GLY A 60 -3.90 -2.14 12.74
C GLY A 60 -3.15 -2.81 11.57
N VAL A 61 -1.98 -3.36 11.87
CA VAL A 61 -1.16 -4.10 10.89
C VAL A 61 -1.95 -5.28 10.29
N GLU A 62 -2.68 -6.02 11.12
CA GLU A 62 -3.49 -7.15 10.66
C GLU A 62 -4.64 -6.72 9.74
N ASP A 63 -5.30 -5.59 10.03
CA ASP A 63 -6.35 -5.04 9.18
C ASP A 63 -5.78 -4.67 7.80
N VAL A 64 -4.65 -3.96 7.79
CA VAL A 64 -3.96 -3.57 6.56
C VAL A 64 -3.54 -4.82 5.78
N HIS A 65 -2.98 -5.82 6.45
CA HIS A 65 -2.56 -7.06 5.81
C HIS A 65 -3.73 -7.79 5.15
N LYS A 66 -4.89 -7.86 5.82
CA LYS A 66 -6.12 -8.44 5.28
C LYS A 66 -6.60 -7.72 4.02
N TYR A 67 -6.58 -6.39 4.00
CA TYR A 67 -6.96 -5.62 2.81
C TYR A 67 -5.97 -5.82 1.66
N LEU A 68 -4.66 -5.84 1.94
CA LEU A 68 -3.64 -6.12 0.93
C LEU A 68 -3.76 -7.53 0.35
N HIS A 69 -4.08 -8.52 1.20
CA HIS A 69 -4.37 -9.87 0.73
C HIS A 69 -5.64 -9.93 -0.11
N ALA A 70 -6.70 -9.20 0.26
CA ALA A 70 -7.94 -9.19 -0.51
C ALA A 70 -7.78 -8.63 -1.94
N VAL A 71 -6.71 -7.89 -2.21
CA VAL A 71 -6.40 -7.30 -3.54
C VAL A 71 -5.14 -7.86 -4.19
N ASN A 72 -4.67 -9.01 -3.70
CA ASN A 72 -3.52 -9.69 -4.29
C ASN A 72 -3.80 -10.11 -5.74
N GLN A 73 -2.73 -10.31 -6.50
CA GLN A 73 -2.76 -10.72 -7.89
C GLN A 73 -2.07 -12.09 -8.08
N GLY A 74 -2.24 -13.00 -7.13
CA GLY A 74 -1.65 -14.33 -7.15
C GLY A 74 -0.13 -14.29 -7.32
N GLU A 75 0.35 -14.92 -8.38
CA GLU A 75 1.78 -15.00 -8.74
C GLU A 75 2.42 -13.65 -9.12
N LEU A 76 1.65 -12.56 -9.20
CA LEU A 76 2.18 -11.22 -9.44
C LEU A 76 2.44 -10.41 -8.15
N THR A 77 1.91 -10.82 -7.00
CA THR A 77 2.13 -10.13 -5.71
C THR A 77 3.41 -10.60 -5.01
N LEU A 78 4.57 -10.18 -5.54
CA LEU A 78 5.90 -10.68 -5.16
C LEU A 78 6.32 -10.34 -3.73
N GLN A 79 5.84 -9.20 -3.23
CA GLN A 79 6.20 -8.65 -1.93
C GLN A 79 5.01 -7.92 -1.32
N THR A 80 4.85 -8.06 0.00
CA THR A 80 3.86 -7.32 0.80
C THR A 80 4.58 -6.61 1.94
N MET A 81 4.37 -5.29 2.04
CA MET A 81 5.04 -4.42 3.01
C MET A 81 4.01 -3.60 3.77
N ILE A 82 4.16 -3.53 5.09
CA ILE A 82 3.38 -2.64 5.95
C ILE A 82 4.37 -1.89 6.84
N PHE A 83 4.41 -0.57 6.68
CA PHE A 83 5.23 0.30 7.51
C PHE A 83 4.42 0.75 8.73
N ASP A 84 4.98 0.54 9.91
CA ASP A 84 4.54 1.14 11.17
C ASP A 84 5.52 2.28 11.55
N PRO A 85 5.23 3.52 11.11
CA PRO A 85 6.17 4.62 11.26
C PRO A 85 6.33 5.08 12.71
N VAL A 86 5.32 4.86 13.57
CA VAL A 86 5.40 5.26 14.99
C VAL A 86 6.43 4.44 15.73
N ASN A 87 6.50 3.14 15.41
CA ASN A 87 7.44 2.21 16.03
C ASN A 87 8.72 1.97 15.20
N LEU A 88 8.89 2.68 14.08
CA LEU A 88 10.00 2.48 13.12
C LEU A 88 10.15 1.00 12.71
N ARG A 89 9.05 0.35 12.30
CA ARG A 89 9.05 -1.06 11.89
C ARG A 89 8.55 -1.23 10.46
N LEU A 90 9.12 -2.22 9.78
CA LEU A 90 8.59 -2.77 8.53
C LEU A 90 8.15 -4.21 8.77
N HIS A 91 6.88 -4.49 8.51
CA HIS A 91 6.35 -5.84 8.45
C HIS A 91 6.36 -6.31 6.99
N LEU A 92 7.15 -7.34 6.70
CA LEU A 92 7.48 -7.78 5.35
C LEU A 92 7.15 -9.26 5.15
N ALA A 93 6.43 -9.56 4.07
CA ALA A 93 6.31 -10.91 3.52
C ALA A 93 6.82 -10.94 2.07
N PHE A 94 7.59 -11.97 1.73
CA PHE A 94 8.18 -12.17 0.40
C PHE A 94 8.55 -13.65 0.19
N GLY A 95 8.84 -14.04 -1.06
CA GLY A 95 9.33 -15.38 -1.41
C GLY A 95 8.23 -16.33 -1.90
N LYS A 96 7.25 -16.68 -1.06
CA LYS A 96 6.10 -17.51 -1.48
C LYS A 96 4.97 -16.63 -2.01
N MET A 97 4.33 -17.07 -3.10
CA MET A 97 3.27 -16.32 -3.79
C MET A 97 1.86 -16.81 -3.45
N PRO A 98 0.85 -15.91 -3.34
CA PRO A 98 1.02 -14.46 -3.20
C PRO A 98 1.68 -14.13 -1.85
N SER A 99 2.64 -13.20 -1.84
CA SER A 99 3.36 -12.83 -0.61
C SER A 99 2.46 -12.33 0.50
N SER A 100 1.30 -11.77 0.16
CA SER A 100 0.28 -11.29 1.10
C SER A 100 -0.44 -12.40 1.88
N GLY A 101 -0.26 -13.66 1.51
CA GLY A 101 -0.70 -14.81 2.31
C GLY A 101 0.38 -15.36 3.26
N GLY A 102 1.59 -14.78 3.22
CA GLY A 102 2.73 -15.21 4.01
C GLY A 102 2.75 -14.62 5.42
N GLU A 103 3.60 -15.19 6.28
CA GLU A 103 3.91 -14.62 7.59
C GLU A 103 4.68 -13.30 7.43
N LEU A 104 4.25 -12.26 8.15
CA LEU A 104 4.93 -10.97 8.18
C LEU A 104 6.14 -11.02 9.13
N ARG A 105 7.34 -10.97 8.57
CA ARG A 105 8.58 -10.77 9.34
C ARG A 105 8.73 -9.30 9.70
N THR A 106 9.01 -9.02 10.98
CA THR A 106 9.20 -7.64 11.45
C THR A 106 10.68 -7.27 11.37
N ILE A 107 10.97 -6.17 10.69
CA ILE A 107 12.29 -5.56 10.58
C ILE A 107 12.28 -4.27 11.39
N ASP A 108 13.22 -4.15 12.33
CA ASP A 108 13.48 -2.90 13.05
C ASP A 108 14.22 -1.92 12.13
N LEU A 109 13.60 -0.77 11.87
CA LEU A 109 14.15 0.30 11.05
C LEU A 109 14.81 1.40 11.89
N ALA A 110 14.67 1.39 13.22
CA ALA A 110 15.25 2.42 14.07
C ALA A 110 16.74 2.69 13.78
N PRO A 111 17.60 1.67 13.59
CA PRO A 111 19.02 1.87 13.28
C PRO A 111 19.30 2.70 12.01
N LEU A 112 18.36 2.73 11.05
CA LEU A 112 18.51 3.52 9.82
C LEU A 112 18.25 5.01 10.00
N PHE A 113 17.56 5.39 11.08
CA PHE A 113 17.11 6.77 11.31
C PHE A 113 17.75 7.42 12.53
N THR A 114 18.32 6.63 13.45
CA THR A 114 18.96 7.14 14.68
C THR A 114 20.47 7.31 14.56
N GLY A 115 21.08 7.00 13.41
CA GLY A 115 22.53 7.14 13.19
C GLY A 115 23.37 6.05 13.87
N GLU A 116 22.74 5.12 14.57
CA GLU A 116 23.35 3.88 15.04
C GLU A 116 23.40 2.89 13.88
N ALA A 117 24.26 3.19 12.89
CA ALA A 117 24.67 2.19 11.93
C ALA A 117 25.15 0.97 12.73
N ARG A 118 24.53 -0.19 12.49
CA ARG A 118 25.01 -1.46 13.02
C ARG A 118 26.49 -1.60 12.69
N ALA A 119 27.35 -1.42 13.69
CA ALA A 119 28.51 -2.26 13.83
C ALA A 119 27.96 -3.69 14.00
N ALA A 120 27.82 -4.38 12.88
CA ALA A 120 27.53 -5.81 12.86
C ALA A 120 28.62 -6.45 12.03
N ASP A 121 29.38 -7.29 12.75
CA ASP A 121 30.54 -8.07 12.32
C ASP A 121 30.24 -9.03 11.17
#